data_AF-A0A3D3VNF9-F1
#
_entry.id   AF-A0A3D3VNF9-F1
#
_cell.length_a   1.000
_cell.length_b   1.000
_cell.length_c   1.000
_cell.angle_alpha   90.00
_cell.angle_beta   90.00
_cell.angle_gamma   90.00
#
_symmetry.space_group_name_H-M   'P 1'
#
loop_
_entity.id
_entity.type
_entity.pdbx_description
1 polymer ?
#
loop_
_entity_poly.entity_id
_entity_poly.type
_entity_poly.pdbx_seq_one_letter_code
_entity_poly.pdbx_strand_id
1 'polypeptide(L)'
;MDRQPKYKSQTPSSFFTEGRVDRIPPYGTVPFHVTTDQPYRLTGKMANMWGTGIPVTVDQKLLARGQERYQINCQVCHGTTGAGNGITSQYGLVGAASYHQDKYREMADG
;
A
#
# COMPACT_ATOMS: atom_id res chain seq x y z
N MET A 1 -16.03 -2.89 -33.81
CA MET A 1 -14.91 -3.78 -33.36
C MET A 1 -14.81 -3.70 -31.83
N ASP A 2 -15.96 -3.70 -31.16
CA ASP A 2 -16.08 -3.15 -29.81
C ASP A 2 -15.68 -4.20 -28.77
N ARG A 3 -15.84 -5.47 -29.13
CA ARG A 3 -15.27 -6.64 -28.47
C ARG A 3 -14.37 -7.35 -29.45
N GLN A 4 -13.09 -7.41 -29.11
CA GLN A 4 -12.09 -8.16 -29.86
C GLN A 4 -11.95 -9.57 -29.24
N PRO A 5 -11.61 -10.61 -30.02
CA PRO A 5 -11.39 -11.97 -29.51
C PRO A 5 -10.02 -12.09 -28.81
N LYS A 6 -9.78 -11.22 -27.83
CA LYS A 6 -8.62 -11.24 -26.94
C LYS A 6 -9.09 -10.82 -25.55
N TYR A 7 -8.44 -11.33 -24.53
CA TYR A 7 -8.71 -10.87 -23.18
C TYR A 7 -8.05 -9.52 -22.92
N LYS A 8 -8.76 -8.65 -22.20
CA LYS A 8 -8.21 -7.42 -21.62
C LYS A 8 -8.06 -7.61 -20.10
N SER A 9 -7.22 -6.80 -19.45
CA SER A 9 -7.11 -6.82 -17.99
C SER A 9 -8.48 -6.62 -17.33
N GLN A 10 -8.72 -7.30 -16.21
CA GLN A 10 -9.96 -7.24 -15.45
C GLN A 10 -11.22 -7.59 -16.26
N THR A 11 -11.10 -8.46 -17.27
CA THR A 11 -12.27 -9.01 -17.97
C THR A 11 -12.62 -10.43 -17.51
N PRO A 12 -13.88 -10.88 -17.69
CA PRO A 12 -14.27 -12.24 -17.37
C PRO A 12 -13.66 -13.28 -18.31
N SER A 13 -13.48 -14.51 -17.82
CA SER A 13 -13.10 -15.69 -18.60
C SER A 13 -13.94 -16.90 -18.19
N SER A 14 -14.53 -17.59 -19.17
CA SER A 14 -15.23 -18.87 -18.94
C SER A 14 -14.30 -20.08 -18.86
N PHE A 15 -13.01 -19.91 -19.17
CA PHE A 15 -12.03 -20.99 -19.15
C PHE A 15 -11.57 -21.35 -17.73
N PHE A 16 -11.41 -20.34 -16.87
CA PHE A 16 -10.96 -20.52 -15.49
C PHE A 16 -12.17 -20.57 -14.54
N THR A 17 -12.10 -21.45 -13.53
CA THR A 17 -13.18 -21.69 -12.56
C THR A 17 -13.63 -20.43 -11.80
N GLU A 18 -12.72 -19.50 -11.54
CA GLU A 18 -12.98 -18.27 -10.81
C GLU A 18 -13.42 -17.09 -11.71
N GLY A 19 -13.62 -17.34 -13.00
CA GLY A 19 -14.22 -16.36 -13.90
C GLY A 19 -13.31 -15.19 -14.30
N ARG A 20 -12.04 -15.13 -13.88
CA ARG A 20 -11.12 -14.01 -14.16
C ARG A 20 -10.04 -14.37 -15.18
N VAL A 21 -9.71 -13.42 -16.04
CA VAL A 21 -8.54 -13.51 -16.93
C VAL A 21 -7.25 -13.32 -16.15
N ASP A 22 -7.23 -12.36 -15.22
CA ASP A 22 -6.02 -11.99 -14.48
C ASP A 22 -5.57 -13.14 -13.57
N ARG A 23 -4.37 -13.66 -13.83
CA ARG A 23 -3.79 -14.77 -13.07
C ARG A 23 -2.76 -14.24 -12.08
N ILE A 24 -2.78 -14.81 -10.88
CA ILE A 24 -1.72 -14.58 -9.90
C ILE A 24 -0.45 -15.29 -10.41
N PRO A 25 0.70 -14.61 -10.48
CA PRO A 25 1.97 -15.27 -10.81
C PRO A 25 2.29 -16.38 -9.80
N PRO A 26 2.99 -17.46 -10.20
CA PRO A 26 3.46 -18.46 -9.25
C PRO A 26 4.27 -17.85 -8.10
N TYR A 27 4.19 -18.45 -6.91
CA TYR A 27 4.95 -17.99 -5.75
C TYR A 27 6.46 -17.99 -6.05
N GLY A 28 7.16 -16.95 -5.59
CA GLY A 28 8.59 -16.77 -5.85
C GLY A 28 8.94 -16.19 -7.22
N THR A 29 7.96 -15.79 -8.06
CA THR A 29 8.23 -15.09 -9.32
C THR A 29 8.95 -13.76 -9.06
N VAL A 30 10.11 -13.58 -9.68
CA VAL A 30 10.87 -12.31 -9.63
C VAL A 30 10.73 -11.59 -10.98
N PRO A 31 10.21 -10.34 -11.01
CA PRO A 31 10.08 -9.57 -12.24
C PRO A 31 11.44 -9.05 -12.73
N PHE A 32 11.65 -9.06 -14.06
CA PHE A 32 12.93 -8.69 -14.66
C PHE A 32 13.28 -7.19 -14.54
N HIS A 33 12.30 -6.29 -14.61
CA HIS A 33 12.50 -4.83 -14.63
C HIS A 33 12.19 -4.13 -13.29
N VAL A 34 12.18 -4.87 -12.18
CA VAL A 34 12.06 -4.27 -10.84
C VAL A 34 13.36 -4.50 -10.10
N THR A 35 14.04 -3.41 -9.77
CA THR A 35 15.26 -3.44 -8.97
C THR A 35 14.98 -4.03 -7.60
N THR A 36 15.77 -5.03 -7.19
CA THR A 36 15.65 -5.71 -5.88
C THR A 36 16.87 -5.46 -4.97
N ASP A 37 17.82 -4.64 -5.40
CA ASP A 37 19.10 -4.40 -4.71
C ASP A 37 19.05 -3.31 -3.61
N GLN A 38 17.90 -2.64 -3.43
CA GLN A 38 17.66 -1.61 -2.42
C GLN A 38 16.67 -2.10 -1.34
N PRO A 39 17.03 -3.08 -0.48
CA PRO A 39 16.09 -3.72 0.45
C PRO A 39 15.44 -2.71 1.40
N TYR A 40 16.18 -1.71 1.89
CA TYR A 40 15.61 -0.72 2.80
C TYR A 40 14.52 0.13 2.13
N ARG A 41 14.75 0.58 0.89
CA ARG A 41 13.79 1.38 0.13
C ARG A 41 12.54 0.59 -0.27
N LEU A 42 12.68 -0.72 -0.50
CA LEU A 42 11.60 -1.58 -0.99
C LEU A 42 10.79 -2.21 0.14
N THR A 43 11.41 -2.47 1.29
CA THR A 43 10.83 -3.29 2.37
C THR A 43 10.80 -2.61 3.72
N GLY A 44 11.45 -1.44 3.89
CA GLY A 44 11.64 -0.78 5.18
C GLY A 44 12.67 -1.46 6.09
N LYS A 45 13.34 -2.53 5.63
CA LYS A 45 14.28 -3.32 6.45
C LYS A 45 15.74 -3.20 6.01
N MET A 46 16.63 -3.20 7.01
CA MET A 46 18.06 -3.41 6.87
C MET A 46 18.40 -4.77 7.49
N ALA A 47 18.65 -5.77 6.64
CA ALA A 47 18.72 -7.17 7.06
C ALA A 47 17.46 -7.57 7.87
N ASN A 48 17.63 -7.91 9.15
CA ASN A 48 16.53 -8.35 10.02
C ASN A 48 15.92 -7.23 10.88
N MET A 49 16.37 -5.99 10.72
CA MET A 49 15.93 -4.84 11.52
C MET A 49 15.08 -3.88 10.68
N TRP A 50 14.04 -3.30 11.29
CA TRP A 50 13.32 -2.17 10.71
C TRP A 50 14.20 -0.92 10.77
N GLY A 51 14.25 -0.16 9.67
CA GLY A 51 15.02 1.07 9.63
C GLY A 51 14.27 2.27 10.22
N THR A 52 15.03 3.30 10.59
CA THR A 52 14.50 4.60 11.01
C THR A 52 14.90 5.65 9.98
N GLY A 53 13.98 6.55 9.63
CA GLY A 53 14.10 7.56 8.59
C GLY A 53 13.54 7.14 7.24
N ILE A 54 13.21 8.11 6.39
CA ILE A 54 12.71 7.88 5.04
C ILE A 54 13.91 7.78 4.07
N PRO A 55 14.11 6.65 3.32
CA PRO A 55 15.29 6.43 2.48
C PRO A 55 15.22 7.15 1.12
N VAL A 56 14.59 8.32 1.08
CA VAL A 56 14.52 9.22 -0.07
C VAL A 56 14.51 10.67 0.43
N THR A 57 14.90 11.61 -0.43
CA THR A 57 14.82 13.04 -0.10
C THR A 57 13.38 13.44 0.18
N VAL A 58 13.14 13.98 1.37
CA VAL A 58 11.83 14.50 1.77
C VAL A 58 11.76 15.99 1.43
N ASP A 59 11.22 16.29 0.24
CA ASP A 59 10.95 17.65 -0.20
C ASP A 59 9.44 17.98 -0.11
N GLN A 60 9.09 19.24 -0.36
CA GLN A 60 7.70 19.70 -0.27
C GLN A 60 6.78 19.01 -1.29
N LYS A 61 7.32 18.63 -2.46
CA LYS A 61 6.57 17.92 -3.50
C LYS A 61 6.21 16.50 -3.04
N LEU A 62 7.15 15.79 -2.42
CA LEU A 62 6.93 14.47 -1.85
C LEU A 62 5.94 14.54 -0.69
N LEU A 63 6.05 15.55 0.19
CA LEU A 63 5.10 15.75 1.29
C LEU A 63 3.68 16.03 0.78
N ALA A 64 3.52 16.91 -0.22
CA ALA A 64 2.22 17.17 -0.83
C ALA A 64 1.61 15.91 -1.45
N ARG A 65 2.44 15.10 -2.13
CA ARG A 65 2.03 13.80 -2.66
C ARG A 65 1.65 12.81 -1.56
N GLY A 66 2.41 12.79 -0.48
CA GLY A 66 2.16 11.96 0.70
C GLY A 66 0.81 12.31 1.35
N GLN A 67 0.50 13.60 1.49
CA GLN A 67 -0.78 14.06 2.00
C GLN A 67 -1.94 13.59 1.12
N GLU A 68 -1.86 13.77 -0.21
CA GLU A 68 -2.90 13.28 -1.13
C GLU A 68 -3.09 11.76 -0.98
N ARG A 69 -1.99 10.99 -0.90
CA ARG A 69 -2.04 9.53 -0.77
C ARG A 69 -2.60 9.08 0.57
N TYR A 70 -2.28 9.80 1.65
CA TYR A 70 -2.85 9.58 2.97
C TYR A 70 -4.37 9.82 2.98
N GLN A 71 -4.82 10.92 2.37
CA GLN A 71 -6.25 11.27 2.29
C GLN A 71 -7.06 10.24 1.51
N ILE A 72 -6.49 9.67 0.44
CA ILE A 72 -7.17 8.67 -0.39
C ILE A 72 -7.26 7.31 0.31
N ASN A 73 -6.15 6.83 0.90
CA ASN A 73 -6.06 5.43 1.33
C ASN A 73 -6.12 5.23 2.85
N CYS A 74 -5.59 6.17 3.64
CA CYS A 74 -5.36 5.98 5.07
C CYS A 74 -6.42 6.69 5.93
N GLN A 75 -6.84 7.90 5.52
CA GLN A 75 -7.79 8.75 6.26
C GLN A 75 -9.13 8.06 6.52
N VAL A 76 -9.57 7.18 5.62
CA VAL A 76 -10.86 6.46 5.74
C VAL A 76 -10.96 5.66 7.05
N CYS A 77 -9.83 5.18 7.58
CA CYS A 77 -9.74 4.49 8.86
C CYS A 77 -9.09 5.35 9.94
N HIS A 78 -7.98 6.03 9.63
CA HIS A 78 -7.17 6.72 10.63
C HIS A 78 -7.59 8.19 10.88
N GLY A 79 -8.52 8.74 10.11
CA GLY A 79 -8.98 10.13 10.22
C GLY A 79 -8.00 11.13 9.61
N THR A 80 -8.45 12.37 9.40
CA THR A 80 -7.66 13.41 8.70
C THR A 80 -6.36 13.75 9.43
N THR A 81 -6.37 13.67 10.77
CA THR A 81 -5.21 13.97 11.63
C THR A 81 -4.47 12.72 12.08
N GLY A 82 -4.89 11.51 11.69
CA GLY A 82 -4.28 10.27 12.16
C GLY A 82 -4.68 9.85 13.58
N ALA A 83 -5.78 10.40 14.10
CA ALA A 83 -6.25 10.12 15.46
C ALA A 83 -7.04 8.81 15.62
N GLY A 84 -7.13 7.97 14.58
CA GLY A 84 -7.85 6.69 14.62
C GLY A 84 -9.38 6.83 14.57
N ASN A 85 -9.88 8.00 14.17
CA ASN A 85 -11.30 8.36 14.16
C ASN A 85 -11.83 8.58 12.73
N GLY A 86 -11.38 7.77 11.77
CA GLY A 86 -11.84 7.84 10.38
C GLY A 86 -13.33 7.52 10.23
N ILE A 87 -13.90 7.81 9.06
CA ILE A 87 -15.34 7.65 8.78
C ILE A 87 -15.84 6.23 9.06
N THR A 88 -15.01 5.21 8.85
CA THR A 88 -15.34 3.79 9.12
C THR A 88 -15.66 3.50 10.58
N SER A 89 -15.13 4.30 11.53
CA SER A 89 -15.48 4.17 12.95
C SER A 89 -16.96 4.43 13.23
N GLN A 90 -17.60 5.31 12.44
CA GLN A 90 -19.05 5.57 12.54
C GLN A 90 -19.89 4.36 12.10
N TYR A 91 -19.30 3.42 11.36
CA TYR A 91 -19.93 2.19 10.88
C TYR A 91 -19.50 0.96 11.69
N GLY A 92 -18.92 1.15 12.88
CA GLY A 92 -18.57 0.07 13.80
C GLY A 92 -17.22 -0.59 13.55
N LEU A 93 -16.40 -0.08 12.63
CA LEU A 93 -14.99 -0.49 12.54
C LEU A 93 -14.20 0.18 13.68
N VAL A 94 -14.13 -0.49 14.82
CA VAL A 94 -13.41 -0.02 16.01
C VAL A 94 -11.97 -0.55 15.98
N GLY A 95 -11.01 0.27 16.43
CA GLY A 95 -9.62 -0.19 16.64
C GLY A 95 -8.58 0.32 15.63
N ALA A 96 -8.93 1.23 14.73
CA ALA A 96 -7.92 1.98 13.99
C ALA A 96 -7.06 2.76 15.00
N ALA A 97 -5.77 2.46 15.06
CA ALA A 97 -4.87 3.09 16.01
C ALA A 97 -4.67 4.59 15.72
N SER A 98 -4.53 5.37 16.78
CA SER A 98 -4.06 6.75 16.70
C SER A 98 -2.53 6.77 16.58
N TYR A 99 -1.98 7.43 15.56
CA TYR A 99 -0.53 7.57 15.39
C TYR A 99 0.13 8.47 16.44
N HIS A 100 -0.68 9.19 17.23
CA HIS A 100 -0.18 10.09 18.27
C HIS A 100 0.20 9.39 19.57
N GLN A 101 -0.02 8.07 19.69
CA GLN A 101 0.40 7.31 20.87
C GLN A 101 1.93 7.12 20.86
N ASP A 102 2.57 7.21 22.03
CA ASP A 102 4.04 7.17 22.14
C ASP A 102 4.66 5.94 21.48
N LYS A 103 4.05 4.75 21.66
CA LYS A 103 4.53 3.52 21.01
C LYS A 103 4.62 3.59 19.48
N TYR A 104 3.82 4.44 18.82
CA TYR A 104 3.84 4.62 17.36
C TYR A 104 4.71 5.81 16.93
N ARG A 105 5.06 6.70 17.86
CA ARG A 105 6.03 7.77 17.62
C ARG A 105 7.48 7.30 17.83
N GLU A 106 7.65 6.30 18.69
CA GLU A 106 8.94 5.69 19.05
C GLU A 106 9.26 4.43 18.24
N MET A 107 8.28 3.88 17.51
CA MET A 107 8.55 2.74 16.63
C MET A 107 9.47 3.15 15.47
N ALA A 108 10.15 2.16 14.90
CA ALA A 108 10.88 2.34 13.65
C ALA A 108 9.93 2.75 12.51
N ASP A 109 10.42 3.57 11.57
CA ASP A 109 9.63 4.07 10.44
C ASP A 109 9.40 2.99 9.35
N GLY A 110 10.31 2.02 9.29
CA GLY A 110 10.38 0.96 8.28
C GLY A 110 9.31 -0.11 8.41
#